data_AF-A0A2G0Q9T4-F1
#
_entry.id   AF-A0A2G0Q9T4-F1
#
_cell.length_a   1.000
_cell.length_b   1.000
_cell.length_c   1.000
_cell.angle_alpha   90.00
_cell.angle_beta   90.00
_cell.angle_gamma   90.00
#
_symmetry.space_group_name_H-M   'P 1'
#
loop_
_entity.id
_entity.type
_entity.pdbx_description
1 polymer ?
#
loop_
_entity_poly.entity_id
_entity_poly.type
_entity_poly.pdbx_seq_one_letter_code
_entity_poly.pdbx_strand_id
1 'polypeptide(L)'
;MTQAAVASIPCRPDLRQLRFDVQHTRINNPALAAELQDFTHDCYALALYQWKQRDQEHTTDPIILNDIGWLGSRTFLAGDYQTLQSRTPRTDFPWQESRDNGRPYTGPDGYPTCKAWWSAAQTGLKDRVLAQADPGLWLRLSATLKILGKNT
;
A
#
# COMPACT_ATOMS: atom_id res chain seq x y z
N MET A 1 26.90 29.52 -44.54
CA MET A 1 26.29 28.96 -43.31
C MET A 1 25.82 27.55 -43.61
N THR A 2 26.34 26.54 -42.92
CA THR A 2 25.76 25.19 -42.86
C THR A 2 26.16 24.58 -41.53
N GLN A 3 25.23 24.59 -40.59
CA GLN A 3 25.38 24.02 -39.25
C GLN A 3 24.93 22.56 -39.31
N ALA A 4 25.84 21.62 -39.04
CA ALA A 4 25.52 20.21 -38.90
C ALA A 4 25.16 19.92 -37.44
N ALA A 5 23.91 19.54 -37.19
CA ALA A 5 23.46 19.10 -35.88
C ALA A 5 23.93 17.65 -35.62
N VAL A 6 24.76 17.46 -34.59
CA VAL A 6 25.13 16.13 -34.10
C VAL A 6 24.00 15.66 -33.18
N ALA A 7 23.22 14.68 -33.61
CA ALA A 7 22.25 14.01 -32.77
C ALA A 7 22.99 13.07 -31.80
N SER A 8 23.20 13.51 -30.56
CA SER A 8 23.62 12.64 -29.47
C SER A 8 22.50 11.65 -29.17
N ILE A 9 22.69 10.39 -29.58
CA ILE A 9 21.85 9.25 -29.21
C ILE A 9 21.89 9.15 -27.68
N PRO A 10 20.79 9.38 -26.94
CA PRO A 10 20.82 9.19 -25.51
C PRO A 10 20.99 7.69 -25.25
N CYS A 11 22.05 7.34 -24.51
CA CYS A 11 22.28 6.02 -23.96
C CYS A 11 21.01 5.57 -23.24
N ARG A 12 20.26 4.65 -23.85
CA ARG A 12 19.15 4.00 -23.16
C ARG A 12 19.75 3.28 -21.96
N PRO A 13 19.26 3.51 -20.73
CA PRO A 13 19.67 2.67 -19.61
C PRO A 13 19.32 1.22 -19.95
N ASP A 14 20.29 0.32 -19.83
CA ASP A 14 20.13 -1.09 -20.16
C ASP A 14 19.00 -1.68 -19.29
N LEU A 15 17.91 -2.11 -19.93
CA LEU A 15 16.75 -2.71 -19.27
C LEU A 15 17.14 -3.96 -18.46
N ARG A 16 18.26 -4.61 -18.78
CA ARG A 16 18.79 -5.74 -17.98
C ARG A 16 19.34 -5.28 -16.64
N GLN A 17 19.93 -4.09 -16.58
CA GLN A 17 20.45 -3.49 -15.36
C GLN A 17 19.31 -3.00 -14.46
N LEU A 18 18.25 -2.44 -15.07
CA LEU A 18 16.99 -2.14 -14.36
C LEU A 18 16.35 -3.40 -13.75
N ARG A 19 16.47 -4.56 -14.40
CA ARG A 19 15.95 -5.84 -13.87
C ARG A 19 16.72 -6.33 -12.65
N PHE A 20 18.01 -6.03 -12.56
CA PHE A 20 18.83 -6.29 -11.37
C PHE A 20 18.50 -5.31 -10.24
N ASP A 21 18.34 -4.02 -10.52
CA ASP A 21 18.00 -3.03 -9.47
C ASP A 21 16.58 -3.21 -8.92
N VAL A 22 15.64 -3.72 -9.72
CA VAL A 22 14.27 -4.04 -9.27
C VAL A 22 14.27 -5.25 -8.32
N GLN A 23 15.21 -6.19 -8.48
CA GLN A 23 15.36 -7.32 -7.54
C GLN A 23 15.87 -6.92 -6.15
N HIS A 24 16.48 -5.73 -6.02
CA HIS A 24 17.09 -5.22 -4.78
C HIS A 24 16.25 -4.16 -4.05
N THR A 25 15.16 -3.65 -4.63
CA THR A 25 14.16 -2.87 -3.89
C THR A 25 13.20 -3.80 -3.15
N ARG A 26 13.69 -4.45 -2.11
CA ARG A 26 12.87 -5.20 -1.14
C ARG A 26 12.65 -4.31 0.07
N ILE A 27 11.48 -4.42 0.70
CA ILE A 27 11.39 -4.00 2.11
C ILE A 27 12.44 -4.83 2.84
N ASN A 28 13.52 -4.18 3.30
CA ASN A 28 14.68 -4.87 3.87
C ASN A 28 14.28 -5.70 5.10
N ASN A 29 13.23 -5.28 5.80
CA ASN A 29 12.66 -6.02 6.90
C ASN A 29 11.57 -7.01 6.43
N PRO A 30 11.84 -8.33 6.45
CA PRO A 30 10.85 -9.33 6.03
C PRO A 30 9.60 -9.36 6.91
N ALA A 31 9.70 -8.96 8.20
CA ALA A 31 8.53 -8.87 9.07
C ALA A 31 7.60 -7.74 8.64
N LEU A 32 8.15 -6.57 8.24
CA LEU A 32 7.34 -5.48 7.70
C LEU A 32 6.70 -5.86 6.36
N ALA A 33 7.42 -6.61 5.51
CA ALA A 33 6.85 -7.11 4.27
C ALA A 33 5.65 -8.05 4.51
N ALA A 34 5.76 -8.96 5.48
CA ALA A 34 4.67 -9.84 5.87
C ALA A 34 3.48 -9.05 6.45
N GLU A 35 3.75 -8.07 7.31
CA GLU A 35 2.71 -7.21 7.88
C GLU A 35 1.97 -6.39 6.81
N LEU A 36 2.67 -5.92 5.77
CA LEU A 36 2.05 -5.23 4.64
C LEU A 36 1.18 -6.18 3.78
N GLN A 37 1.58 -7.44 3.64
CA GLN A 37 0.75 -8.45 2.99
C GLN A 37 -0.53 -8.72 3.79
N ASP A 38 -0.40 -8.86 5.11
CA ASP A 38 -1.58 -9.02 5.97
C ASP A 38 -2.53 -7.82 5.84
N PHE A 39 -2.01 -6.59 5.83
CA PHE A 39 -2.83 -5.40 5.64
C PHE A 39 -3.55 -5.42 4.29
N THR A 40 -2.84 -5.85 3.24
CA THR A 40 -3.43 -5.98 1.91
C THR A 40 -4.60 -6.96 1.91
N HIS A 41 -4.48 -8.06 2.65
CA HIS A 41 -5.50 -9.10 2.74
C HIS A 41 -6.67 -8.74 3.67
N ASP A 42 -6.38 -8.23 4.86
CA ASP A 42 -7.36 -7.97 5.92
C ASP A 42 -8.14 -6.67 5.68
N CYS A 43 -7.48 -5.66 5.12
CA CYS A 43 -8.03 -4.33 4.97
C CYS A 43 -8.35 -4.02 3.51
N TYR A 44 -7.34 -3.94 2.65
CA TYR A 44 -7.51 -3.42 1.29
C TYR A 44 -8.41 -4.30 0.41
N ALA A 45 -8.13 -5.60 0.34
CA ALA A 45 -8.90 -6.51 -0.50
C ALA A 45 -10.38 -6.55 -0.09
N LEU A 46 -10.63 -6.53 1.23
CA LEU A 46 -11.99 -6.51 1.77
C LEU A 46 -12.70 -5.18 1.53
N ALA A 47 -12.03 -4.04 1.74
CA ALA A 47 -12.58 -2.71 1.46
C ALA A 47 -12.90 -2.55 -0.03
N LEU A 48 -12.00 -2.97 -0.92
CA LEU A 48 -12.21 -2.92 -2.36
C LEU A 48 -13.39 -3.81 -2.78
N TYR A 49 -13.50 -5.00 -2.21
CA TYR A 49 -14.64 -5.88 -2.44
C TYR A 49 -15.96 -5.23 -1.99
N GLN A 50 -16.00 -4.70 -0.77
CA GLN A 50 -17.18 -4.02 -0.23
C GLN A 50 -17.56 -2.78 -1.04
N TRP A 51 -16.57 -2.01 -1.50
CA TRP A 51 -16.77 -0.87 -2.36
C TRP A 51 -17.38 -1.27 -3.69
N LYS A 52 -16.83 -2.29 -4.37
CA LYS A 52 -17.39 -2.80 -5.64
C LYS A 52 -18.80 -3.38 -5.49
N GLN A 53 -19.12 -3.97 -4.34
CA GLN A 53 -20.47 -4.46 -4.07
C GLN A 53 -21.49 -3.32 -3.92
N ARG A 54 -21.08 -2.17 -3.37
CA ARG A 54 -21.93 -0.98 -3.25
C ARG A 54 -21.98 -0.17 -4.54
N ASP A 55 -20.86 -0.11 -5.26
CA ASP A 55 -20.71 0.59 -6.53
C ASP A 55 -20.78 -0.42 -7.67
N GLN A 56 -22.01 -0.80 -8.06
CA GLN A 56 -22.28 -1.70 -9.20
C GLN A 56 -21.95 -1.02 -10.54
N GLU A 57 -20.70 -0.55 -10.71
CA GLU A 57 -20.16 0.13 -11.90
C GLU A 57 -20.76 1.52 -12.19
N HIS A 58 -21.30 2.18 -11.17
CA HIS A 58 -21.88 3.52 -11.30
C HIS A 58 -20.83 4.63 -11.23
N THR A 59 -19.75 4.45 -10.48
CA THR A 59 -18.71 5.46 -10.35
C THR A 59 -17.78 5.46 -11.56
N THR A 60 -17.89 6.52 -12.37
CA THR A 60 -17.00 6.79 -13.52
C THR A 60 -15.98 7.89 -13.25
N ASP A 61 -15.99 8.48 -12.04
CA ASP A 61 -15.07 9.54 -11.67
C ASP A 61 -13.62 8.98 -11.60
N PRO A 62 -12.72 9.41 -12.50
CA PRO A 62 -11.35 8.92 -12.52
C PRO A 62 -10.57 9.26 -11.25
N ILE A 63 -10.96 10.30 -10.50
CA ILE A 63 -10.30 10.67 -9.24
C ILE A 63 -10.55 9.57 -8.20
N ILE A 64 -11.81 9.13 -8.07
CA ILE A 64 -12.19 8.07 -7.12
C ILE A 64 -11.58 6.73 -7.57
N LEU A 65 -11.70 6.38 -8.85
CA LEU A 65 -11.17 5.13 -9.39
C LEU A 65 -9.64 5.01 -9.20
N ASN A 66 -8.90 6.11 -9.35
CA ASN A 66 -7.47 6.11 -9.06
C ASN A 66 -7.17 6.05 -7.55
N ASP A 67 -7.99 6.71 -6.72
CA ASP A 67 -7.79 6.72 -5.26
C ASP A 67 -8.02 5.35 -4.63
N ILE A 68 -9.01 4.56 -5.09
CA ILE A 68 -9.28 3.21 -4.57
C ILE A 68 -8.27 2.14 -5.04
N GLY A 69 -7.44 2.45 -6.04
CA GLY A 69 -6.50 1.51 -6.65
C GLY A 69 -5.22 1.26 -5.84
N TRP A 70 -5.13 1.78 -4.60
CA TRP A 70 -3.94 1.63 -3.78
C TRP A 70 -4.26 1.54 -2.27
N LEU A 71 -3.31 0.98 -1.51
CA LEU A 71 -3.50 0.60 -0.10
C LEU A 71 -3.94 1.74 0.83
N GLY A 72 -3.46 2.96 0.62
CA GLY A 72 -3.79 4.13 1.44
C GLY A 72 -4.86 5.03 0.85
N SER A 73 -5.76 4.48 0.03
CA SER A 73 -6.94 5.18 -0.50
C SER A 73 -7.58 6.11 0.53
N ARG A 74 -7.78 7.37 0.16
CA ARG A 74 -8.49 8.34 1.03
C ARG A 74 -9.96 7.96 1.17
N THR A 75 -10.54 7.37 0.13
CA THR A 75 -11.91 6.82 0.12
C THR A 75 -12.04 5.72 1.17
N PHE A 76 -11.12 4.75 1.23
CA PHE A 76 -11.16 3.70 2.25
C PHE A 76 -10.82 4.23 3.64
N LEU A 77 -9.87 5.17 3.78
CA LEU A 77 -9.54 5.81 5.07
C LEU A 77 -10.71 6.63 5.66
N ALA A 78 -11.52 7.23 4.79
CA ALA A 78 -12.73 7.95 5.17
C ALA A 78 -13.95 7.02 5.35
N GLY A 79 -13.87 5.76 4.92
CA GLY A 79 -14.95 4.78 4.94
C GLY A 79 -14.55 3.48 5.61
N ASP A 80 -14.49 2.39 4.83
CA ASP A 80 -14.38 1.00 5.33
C ASP A 80 -13.23 0.79 6.32
N TYR A 81 -12.10 1.48 6.18
CA TYR A 81 -10.96 1.30 7.10
C TYR A 81 -11.23 1.79 8.52
N GLN A 82 -12.30 2.58 8.74
CA GLN A 82 -12.71 2.98 10.08
C GLN A 82 -13.33 1.83 10.88
N THR A 83 -13.94 0.86 10.19
CA THR A 83 -14.67 -0.25 10.81
C THR A 83 -13.95 -1.59 10.65
N LEU A 84 -13.25 -1.79 9.53
CA LEU A 84 -12.39 -2.95 9.33
C LEU A 84 -11.23 -2.93 10.31
N GLN A 85 -10.81 -4.12 10.75
CA GLN A 85 -9.76 -4.33 11.74
C GLN A 85 -8.80 -5.41 11.26
N SER A 86 -7.58 -5.42 11.82
CA SER A 86 -6.67 -6.55 11.62
C SER A 86 -7.31 -7.85 12.10
N ARG A 87 -7.03 -8.97 11.42
CA ARG A 87 -7.51 -10.30 11.86
C ARG A 87 -6.60 -10.95 12.89
N THR A 88 -5.35 -10.51 12.95
CA THR A 88 -4.34 -10.94 13.93
C THR A 88 -3.93 -9.75 14.80
N PRO A 89 -3.47 -10.01 16.04
CA PRO A 89 -2.98 -8.97 16.93
C PRO A 89 -1.72 -8.32 16.35
N ARG A 90 -1.54 -7.02 16.60
CA ARG A 90 -0.39 -6.23 16.11
C ARG A 90 0.41 -5.69 17.28
N THR A 91 1.70 -6.02 17.32
CA THR A 91 2.59 -5.69 18.44
C THR A 91 2.75 -4.21 18.71
N ASP A 92 2.64 -3.36 17.69
CA ASP A 92 2.70 -1.90 17.86
C ASP A 92 1.39 -1.29 18.39
N PHE A 93 0.35 -2.10 18.59
CA PHE A 93 -0.98 -1.65 19.00
C PHE A 93 -1.41 -2.41 20.26
N PRO A 94 -1.50 -1.74 21.42
CA PRO A 94 -1.90 -2.40 22.65
C PRO A 94 -3.37 -2.85 22.58
N TRP A 95 -3.67 -3.92 23.29
CA TRP A 95 -5.02 -4.40 23.54
C TRP A 95 -5.89 -3.31 24.15
N GLN A 96 -7.09 -3.13 23.61
CA GLN A 96 -8.09 -2.19 24.11
C GLN A 96 -9.42 -2.90 24.24
N GLU A 97 -9.93 -3.05 25.46
CA GLU A 97 -11.17 -3.80 25.72
C GLU A 97 -12.36 -3.26 24.91
N SER A 98 -12.50 -1.93 24.78
CA SER A 98 -13.57 -1.33 23.98
C SER A 98 -13.51 -1.66 22.49
N ARG A 99 -12.34 -2.05 21.96
CA ARG A 99 -12.11 -2.34 20.53
C ARG A 99 -12.00 -3.84 20.25
N ASP A 100 -11.36 -4.57 21.14
CA ASP A 100 -10.91 -5.95 20.93
C ASP A 100 -11.80 -6.98 21.64
N ASN A 101 -12.79 -6.55 22.42
CA ASN A 101 -13.73 -7.47 23.07
C ASN A 101 -14.37 -8.41 22.03
N GLY A 102 -14.42 -9.71 22.36
CA GLY A 102 -14.87 -10.77 21.46
C GLY A 102 -13.81 -11.32 20.51
N ARG A 103 -12.58 -10.78 20.51
CA ARG A 103 -11.41 -11.37 19.84
C ARG A 103 -10.65 -12.31 20.78
N PRO A 104 -9.92 -13.31 20.27
CA PRO A 104 -9.03 -14.12 21.09
C PRO A 104 -7.98 -13.26 21.80
N TYR A 105 -7.90 -13.36 23.13
CA TYR A 105 -6.82 -12.75 23.89
C TYR A 105 -5.56 -13.62 23.81
N THR A 106 -4.51 -13.12 23.17
CA THR A 106 -3.25 -13.85 22.92
C THR A 106 -2.03 -13.17 23.54
N GLY A 107 -2.23 -12.05 24.23
CA GLY A 107 -1.16 -11.23 24.80
C GLY A 107 -1.58 -9.76 24.91
N PRO A 108 -0.63 -8.85 25.18
CA PRO A 108 -0.91 -7.42 25.30
C PRO A 108 -1.19 -6.74 23.95
N ASP A 109 -1.04 -7.46 22.84
CA ASP A 109 -1.21 -6.97 21.48
C ASP A 109 -2.69 -7.00 21.07
N GLY A 110 -3.14 -5.95 20.38
CA GLY A 110 -4.55 -5.74 20.04
C GLY A 110 -4.84 -5.73 18.54
N TYR A 111 -6.11 -5.50 18.20
CA TYR A 111 -6.63 -5.57 16.83
C TYR A 111 -7.01 -4.16 16.31
N PRO A 112 -6.04 -3.34 15.90
CA PRO A 112 -6.31 -1.99 15.44
C PRO A 112 -7.27 -1.96 14.25
N THR A 113 -8.00 -0.85 14.11
CA THR A 113 -8.72 -0.58 12.87
C THR A 113 -7.73 -0.41 11.72
N CYS A 114 -8.13 -0.74 10.50
CA CYS A 114 -7.30 -0.59 9.31
C CYS A 114 -6.79 0.85 9.15
N LYS A 115 -7.60 1.84 9.54
CA LYS A 115 -7.19 3.25 9.55
C LYS A 115 -6.06 3.50 10.53
N ALA A 116 -6.18 3.03 11.77
CA ALA A 116 -5.15 3.17 12.79
C ALA A 116 -3.87 2.41 12.39
N TRP A 117 -4.02 1.18 11.91
CA TRP A 117 -2.90 0.35 11.48
C TRP A 117 -2.12 0.97 10.31
N TRP A 118 -2.81 1.59 9.35
CA TRP A 118 -2.17 2.28 8.25
C TRP A 118 -1.53 3.62 8.65
N SER A 119 -2.24 4.42 9.45
CA SER A 119 -1.99 5.87 9.57
C SER A 119 -1.54 6.34 10.95
N ALA A 120 -1.39 5.45 11.93
CA ALA A 120 -0.87 5.84 13.24
C ALA A 120 0.52 6.48 13.09
N ALA A 121 0.73 7.60 13.77
CA ALA A 121 2.01 8.30 13.71
C ALA A 121 3.12 7.41 14.26
N GLN A 122 4.23 7.30 13.52
CA GLN A 122 5.44 6.53 13.86
C GLN A 122 5.28 5.00 13.89
N THR A 123 4.13 4.47 14.30
CA THR A 123 3.86 3.02 14.38
C THR A 123 3.06 2.49 13.19
N GLY A 124 2.42 3.37 12.42
CA GLY A 124 1.61 2.98 11.28
C GLY A 124 2.44 2.39 10.15
N LEU A 125 1.83 1.47 9.40
CA LEU A 125 2.46 0.82 8.25
C LEU A 125 2.98 1.81 7.22
N LYS A 126 2.26 2.92 6.98
CA LYS A 126 2.70 3.96 6.04
C LYS A 126 4.06 4.52 6.45
N ASP A 127 4.21 4.94 7.70
CA ASP A 127 5.44 5.57 8.19
C ASP A 127 6.59 4.56 8.26
N ARG A 128 6.31 3.33 8.70
CA ARG A 128 7.32 2.25 8.77
C ARG A 128 7.81 1.81 7.39
N VAL A 129 6.91 1.74 6.40
CA VAL A 129 7.28 1.48 5.00
C VAL A 129 8.04 2.67 4.42
N LEU A 130 7.61 3.92 4.69
CA LEU A 130 8.32 5.14 4.29
C LEU A 130 9.75 5.17 4.83
N ALA A 131 9.95 4.75 6.08
CA ALA A 131 11.26 4.74 6.73
C ALA A 131 12.24 3.70 6.15
N GLN A 132 11.73 2.63 5.54
CA GLN A 132 12.55 1.60 4.88
C GLN A 132 12.67 1.79 3.37
N ALA A 133 11.82 2.65 2.81
CA ALA A 133 11.87 3.03 1.42
C ALA A 133 13.00 4.03 1.22
N ASP A 134 14.12 3.57 0.66
CA ASP A 134 14.97 4.46 -0.14
C ASP A 134 14.08 5.27 -1.10
N PRO A 135 14.40 6.53 -1.44
CA PRO A 135 13.55 7.39 -2.29
C PRO A 135 13.07 6.74 -3.61
N GLY A 136 13.81 5.75 -4.13
CA GLY A 136 13.46 4.97 -5.33
C GLY A 136 12.36 3.91 -5.16
N LEU A 137 12.04 3.45 -3.94
CA LEU A 137 11.05 2.39 -3.71
C LEU A 137 9.60 2.88 -3.93
N TRP A 138 9.27 4.13 -3.58
CA TRP A 138 7.93 4.70 -3.77
C TRP A 138 7.57 4.93 -5.24
N LEU A 139 8.53 5.40 -6.03
CA LEU A 139 8.36 5.56 -7.47
C LEU A 139 8.05 4.21 -8.13
N ARG A 140 8.60 3.13 -7.57
CA ARG A 140 8.42 1.77 -8.07
C ARG A 140 7.15 1.10 -7.53
N LEU A 141 6.79 1.23 -6.25
CA LEU A 141 5.54 0.71 -5.69
C LEU A 141 4.32 1.35 -6.36
N SER A 142 4.34 2.67 -6.55
CA SER A 142 3.30 3.36 -7.31
C SER A 142 3.27 2.92 -8.78
N ALA A 143 4.42 2.60 -9.39
CA ALA A 143 4.49 2.06 -10.73
C ALA A 143 4.01 0.61 -10.84
N THR A 144 4.40 -0.31 -9.94
CA THR A 144 3.93 -1.70 -9.95
C THR A 144 2.44 -1.81 -9.65
N LEU A 145 1.93 -1.02 -8.70
CA LEU A 145 0.48 -0.95 -8.45
C LEU A 145 -0.27 -0.38 -9.67
N LYS A 146 0.26 0.65 -10.32
CA LYS A 146 -0.31 1.17 -11.58
C LYS A 146 -0.25 0.17 -12.73
N ILE A 147 0.82 -0.62 -12.85
CA ILE A 147 0.97 -1.65 -13.89
C ILE A 147 -0.01 -2.81 -13.64
N LEU A 148 -0.21 -3.22 -12.38
CA LEU A 148 -1.21 -4.22 -12.01
C LEU A 148 -2.64 -3.73 -12.29
N GLY A 149 -2.91 -2.43 -12.16
CA GLY A 149 -4.17 -1.81 -12.53
C GLY A 149 -4.36 -1.54 -14.04
N LYS A 150 -3.38 -1.84 -14.89
CA LYS A 150 -3.43 -1.56 -16.35
C LYS A 150 -3.68 -2.80 -17.22
N ASN A 151 -3.89 -3.96 -16.63
CA ASN A 151 -4.24 -5.20 -17.33
C ASN A 151 -5.72 -5.57 -17.11
N THR A 152 -6.63 -4.72 -17.58
CA THR A 152 -7.98 -5.08 -18.06
C THR A 152 -8.44 -4.01 -19.02
#